data_AF-A0A6I5RDP2-F1
#
_entry.id   AF-A0A6I5RDP2-F1
#
_cell.length_a   1.000
_cell.length_b   1.000
_cell.length_c   1.000
_cell.angle_alpha   90.00
_cell.angle_beta   90.00
_cell.angle_gamma   90.00
#
_symmetry.space_group_name_H-M   'P 1'
#
loop_
_entity.id
_entity.type
_entity.pdbx_description
1 polymer ?
#
loop_
_entity_poly.entity_id
_entity_poly.type
_entity_poly.pdbx_seq_one_letter_code
_entity_poly.pdbx_strand_id
1 'polypeptide(L)'
;MMLGLSSAIALTTVLSAPQAAQAYTTRVTLFINRNSEESYDTFLRRAEAIARAGVQRSFDADLLATEAVVTVVGENQGISIPIMVVQVTRNQWRESPDPQYWARYYETAPMLLNF
;
A
#
# COMPACT_ATOMS: atom_id res chain seq x y z
N MET A 1 -27.70 -35.90 57.33
CA MET A 1 -27.57 -36.58 56.03
C MET A 1 -27.88 -35.58 54.92
N MET A 2 -27.00 -35.57 53.93
CA MET A 2 -26.91 -34.93 52.59
C MET A 2 -27.90 -33.86 52.07
N LEU A 3 -27.24 -32.94 51.35
CA LEU A 3 -27.63 -31.82 50.47
C LEU A 3 -28.45 -32.20 49.22
N GLY A 4 -29.03 -31.18 48.59
CA GLY A 4 -29.32 -31.20 47.15
C GLY A 4 -29.67 -29.80 46.58
N LEU A 5 -28.67 -28.96 46.31
CA LEU A 5 -28.83 -27.74 45.51
C LEU A 5 -28.52 -28.09 44.05
N SER A 6 -29.56 -28.24 43.23
CA SER A 6 -29.41 -28.43 41.79
C SER A 6 -29.22 -27.07 41.10
N SER A 7 -27.97 -26.71 40.82
CA SER A 7 -27.65 -25.60 39.92
C SER A 7 -27.79 -26.06 38.47
N ALA A 8 -28.73 -25.48 37.73
CA ALA A 8 -28.82 -25.65 36.29
C ALA A 8 -27.67 -24.87 35.62
N ILE A 9 -26.78 -25.56 34.91
CA ILE A 9 -25.70 -24.96 34.14
C ILE A 9 -26.26 -24.64 32.75
N ALA A 10 -26.42 -23.35 32.43
CA ALA A 10 -26.73 -22.92 31.08
C ALA A 10 -25.43 -22.94 30.24
N LEU A 11 -25.37 -23.82 29.23
CA LEU A 11 -24.31 -23.83 28.22
C LEU A 11 -24.56 -22.67 27.23
N THR A 12 -23.96 -21.52 27.46
CA THR A 12 -23.91 -20.45 26.44
C THR A 12 -22.90 -20.83 25.37
N THR A 13 -23.40 -21.19 24.19
CA THR A 13 -22.56 -21.36 22.99
C THR A 13 -22.01 -19.98 22.60
N VAL A 14 -20.69 -19.81 22.74
CA VAL A 14 -20.01 -18.59 22.29
C VAL A 14 -19.98 -18.63 20.77
N LEU A 15 -20.81 -17.83 20.12
CA LEU A 15 -20.82 -17.66 18.68
C LEU A 15 -19.63 -16.74 18.32
N SER A 16 -18.49 -17.32 17.97
CA SER A 16 -17.32 -16.57 17.48
C SER A 16 -17.65 -16.00 16.09
N ALA A 17 -18.11 -14.76 16.01
CA ALA A 17 -18.23 -14.05 14.75
C ALA A 17 -16.84 -13.93 14.10
N PRO A 18 -16.71 -14.13 12.77
CA PRO A 18 -15.42 -13.94 12.11
C PRO A 18 -14.98 -12.48 12.32
N GLN A 19 -13.79 -12.29 12.88
CA GLN A 19 -13.20 -10.96 12.99
C GLN A 19 -13.06 -10.39 11.58
N ALA A 20 -13.71 -9.26 11.31
CA ALA A 20 -13.46 -8.50 10.09
C ALA A 20 -11.96 -8.25 10.01
N ALA A 21 -11.28 -8.85 9.04
CA ALA A 21 -9.86 -8.63 8.83
C ALA A 21 -9.66 -7.15 8.52
N GLN A 22 -9.20 -6.39 9.51
CA GLN A 22 -8.81 -5.00 9.32
C GLN A 22 -7.60 -5.01 8.40
N ALA A 23 -7.68 -4.35 7.25
CA ALA A 23 -6.51 -4.15 6.40
C ALA A 23 -5.49 -3.34 7.21
N TYR A 24 -4.36 -3.95 7.51
CA TYR A 24 -3.25 -3.25 8.14
C TYR A 24 -2.38 -2.69 7.02
N THR A 25 -2.60 -1.40 6.76
CA THR A 25 -2.05 -0.68 5.60
C THR A 25 -0.79 0.09 5.98
N THR A 26 0.31 -0.19 5.28
CA THR A 26 1.52 0.65 5.33
C THR A 26 1.49 1.71 4.24
N ARG A 27 1.94 2.93 4.55
CA ARG A 27 1.94 4.07 3.62
C ARG A 27 3.32 4.69 3.54
N VAL A 28 3.83 4.86 2.31
CA VAL A 28 5.15 5.45 2.07
C VAL A 28 5.05 6.49 0.95
N THR A 29 5.75 7.60 1.13
CA THR A 29 5.94 8.61 0.08
C THR A 29 7.40 8.61 -0.35
N LEU A 30 7.64 8.49 -1.64
CA LEU A 30 8.97 8.44 -2.25
C LEU A 30 9.15 9.62 -3.20
N PHE A 31 10.31 10.26 -3.16
CA PHE A 31 10.61 11.43 -3.97
C PHE A 31 11.57 11.06 -5.09
N ILE A 32 11.34 11.60 -6.28
CA ILE A 32 12.22 11.45 -7.44
C ILE A 32 12.42 12.81 -8.11
N ASN A 33 13.68 13.19 -8.28
CA ASN A 33 14.05 14.39 -9.01
C ASN A 33 14.05 14.12 -10.52
N ARG A 34 13.47 15.06 -11.28
CA ARG A 34 13.56 15.12 -12.74
C ARG A 34 15.02 15.39 -13.15
N ASN A 35 15.53 14.63 -14.12
CA ASN A 35 16.83 14.92 -14.69
C ASN A 35 16.71 15.96 -15.82
N SER A 36 17.76 16.74 -16.07
CA SER A 36 17.81 17.63 -17.24
C SER A 36 17.68 16.82 -18.54
N GLU A 37 16.87 17.32 -19.47
CA GLU A 37 16.67 16.71 -20.81
C GLU A 37 16.01 15.32 -20.81
N GLU A 38 15.49 14.87 -19.66
CA GLU A 38 14.74 13.61 -19.55
C GLU A 38 13.33 13.75 -20.12
N SER A 39 12.90 12.79 -20.94
CA SER A 39 11.50 12.68 -21.38
C SER A 39 10.60 12.19 -20.25
N TYR A 40 9.32 12.56 -20.28
CA TYR A 40 8.37 12.12 -19.28
C TYR A 40 8.26 10.60 -19.17
N ASP A 41 8.28 9.86 -20.29
CA ASP A 41 8.29 8.38 -20.27
C ASP A 41 9.49 7.78 -19.55
N THR A 42 10.67 8.41 -19.67
CA THR A 42 11.88 7.92 -18.99
C THR A 42 11.82 8.20 -17.50
N PHE A 43 11.34 9.38 -17.13
CA PHE A 43 11.05 9.74 -15.76
C PHE A 43 10.02 8.81 -15.12
N LEU A 44 8.95 8.48 -15.85
CA LEU A 44 7.88 7.61 -15.36
C LEU A 44 8.35 6.18 -15.13
N ARG A 45 9.17 5.62 -16.04
CA ARG A 45 9.77 4.30 -15.86
C ARG A 45 10.66 4.22 -14.61
N ARG A 46 11.39 5.30 -14.30
CA ARG A 46 12.16 5.37 -13.05
C ARG A 46 11.26 5.45 -11.82
N ALA A 47 10.19 6.24 -11.89
CA ALA A 47 9.20 6.32 -10.83
C ALA A 47 8.57 4.95 -10.53
N GLU A 48 8.25 4.17 -11.57
CA GLU A 48 7.74 2.81 -11.43
C GLU A 48 8.77 1.86 -10.79
N ALA A 49 10.04 1.94 -11.19
CA ALA A 49 11.10 1.16 -10.56
C ALA A 49 11.25 1.50 -9.06
N ILE A 50 11.17 2.79 -8.70
CA ILE A 50 11.17 3.25 -7.31
C ILE A 50 9.93 2.75 -6.56
N ALA A 51 8.74 2.82 -7.18
CA ALA A 51 7.51 2.33 -6.58
C ALA A 51 7.57 0.83 -6.32
N ARG A 52 8.09 0.04 -7.27
CA ARG A 52 8.31 -1.41 -7.11
C ARG A 52 9.18 -1.72 -5.90
N ALA A 53 10.33 -1.05 -5.79
CA ALA A 53 11.22 -1.21 -4.65
C ALA A 53 10.55 -0.75 -3.34
N GLY A 54 9.76 0.33 -3.39
CA GLY A 54 8.98 0.84 -2.27
C GLY A 54 7.96 -0.14 -1.74
N VAL A 55 7.15 -0.74 -2.61
CA VAL A 55 6.14 -1.74 -2.24
C VAL A 55 6.81 -2.96 -1.63
N GLN A 56 7.86 -3.48 -2.28
CA GLN A 56 8.60 -4.64 -1.79
C GLN A 56 9.15 -4.39 -0.38
N ARG A 57 9.85 -3.25 -0.19
CA ARG A 57 10.39 -2.86 1.11
C ARG A 57 9.30 -2.70 2.17
N SER A 58 8.14 -2.19 1.79
CA SER A 58 7.03 -1.99 2.73
C SER A 58 6.53 -3.31 3.30
N PHE A 59 6.47 -4.35 2.47
CA PHE A 59 6.09 -5.71 2.90
C PHE A 59 7.20 -6.47 3.61
N ASP A 60 8.47 -6.19 3.28
CA ASP A 60 9.64 -6.78 3.94
C ASP A 60 9.87 -6.16 5.33
N ALA A 61 9.62 -4.86 5.50
CA ALA A 61 9.81 -4.14 6.75
C ALA A 61 8.73 -4.46 7.81
N ASP A 62 7.52 -4.78 7.36
CA ASP A 62 6.40 -5.11 8.23
C ASP A 62 5.68 -6.36 7.73
N LEU A 63 5.93 -7.49 8.39
CA LEU A 63 5.37 -8.79 8.04
C LEU A 63 3.86 -8.87 8.23
N LEU A 64 3.29 -8.02 9.09
CA LEU A 64 1.86 -7.98 9.36
C LEU A 64 1.12 -7.12 8.33
N ALA A 65 1.81 -6.24 7.61
CA ALA A 65 1.20 -5.39 6.59
C ALA A 65 0.49 -6.24 5.53
N THR A 66 -0.82 -6.03 5.38
CA THR A 66 -1.66 -6.71 4.39
C THR A 66 -1.84 -5.90 3.12
N GLU A 67 -1.60 -4.59 3.20
CA GLU A 67 -1.72 -3.65 2.10
C GLU A 67 -0.59 -2.62 2.14
N ALA A 68 -0.07 -2.23 0.98
CA ALA A 68 0.89 -1.15 0.83
C ALA A 68 0.33 -0.06 -0.09
N VAL A 69 0.49 1.19 0.33
CA VAL A 69 0.21 2.38 -0.48
C VAL A 69 1.49 3.18 -0.64
N VAL A 70 2.04 3.18 -1.85
CA VAL A 70 3.26 3.90 -2.20
C VAL A 70 2.90 5.06 -3.11
N THR A 71 3.14 6.29 -2.65
CA THR A 71 3.00 7.49 -3.46
C THR A 71 4.37 7.90 -3.96
N VAL A 72 4.53 8.09 -5.27
CA VAL A 72 5.75 8.68 -5.83
C VAL A 72 5.46 10.13 -6.16
N VAL A 73 6.33 11.01 -5.69
CA VAL A 73 6.28 12.46 -5.87
C VAL A 73 7.46 12.86 -6.74
N GLY A 74 7.16 13.49 -7.87
CA GLY A 74 8.16 14.08 -8.74
C GLY A 74 8.57 15.45 -8.25
N GLU A 75 9.85 15.78 -8.40
CA GLU A 75 10.41 17.06 -8.03
C GLU A 75 11.11 17.72 -9.22
N ASN A 76 10.82 19.01 -9.44
CA ASN A 76 11.53 19.84 -10.41
C ASN A 76 11.62 21.28 -9.91
N GLN A 77 12.84 21.82 -9.78
CA GLN A 77 13.11 23.22 -9.41
C GLN A 77 12.33 23.73 -8.17
N GLY A 78 12.20 22.90 -7.14
CA GLY A 78 11.49 23.25 -5.90
C GLY A 78 9.97 23.03 -5.92
N ILE A 79 9.43 22.49 -7.02
CA ILE A 79 8.04 22.05 -7.12
C ILE A 79 7.99 20.54 -6.87
N SER A 80 7.12 20.08 -5.96
CA SER A 80 6.90 18.66 -5.66
C SER A 80 5.45 18.26 -5.96
N ILE A 81 5.24 17.35 -6.91
CA ILE A 81 3.92 16.94 -7.41
C ILE A 81 3.78 15.41 -7.35
N PRO A 82 2.69 14.86 -6.78
CA PRO A 82 2.39 13.43 -6.90
C PRO A 82 2.25 13.01 -8.37
N ILE A 83 3.00 12.00 -8.80
CA ILE A 83 3.03 11.53 -10.20
C ILE A 83 2.32 10.19 -10.36
N MET A 84 2.41 9.32 -9.35
CA MET A 84 1.70 8.05 -9.32
C MET A 84 1.49 7.57 -7.88
N VAL A 85 0.46 6.74 -7.69
CA VAL A 85 0.23 6.00 -6.45
C VAL A 85 0.00 4.54 -6.79
N VAL A 86 0.69 3.65 -6.07
CA VAL A 86 0.48 2.20 -6.13
C VAL A 86 -0.21 1.77 -4.85
N GLN A 87 -1.39 1.19 -4.97
CA GLN A 87 -2.14 0.64 -3.84
C GLN A 87 -2.40 -0.82 -4.12
N VAL A 88 -1.83 -1.71 -3.32
CA VAL A 88 -1.84 -3.15 -3.59
C VAL A 88 -1.81 -3.96 -2.30
N THR A 89 -2.55 -5.07 -2.27
CA THR A 89 -2.47 -6.04 -1.17
C THR A 89 -1.26 -6.95 -1.31
N ARG A 90 -0.80 -7.55 -0.20
CA ARG A 90 0.32 -8.50 -0.22
C ARG A 90 0.06 -9.69 -1.16
N ASN A 91 -1.17 -10.18 -1.21
CA ASN A 91 -1.54 -11.31 -2.07
C ASN A 91 -1.46 -10.92 -3.56
N GLN A 92 -2.04 -9.79 -3.94
CA GLN A 92 -1.94 -9.25 -5.31
C GLN A 92 -0.49 -9.00 -5.72
N TRP A 93 0.33 -8.44 -4.81
CA TRP A 93 1.74 -8.17 -5.09
C TRP A 93 2.56 -9.45 -5.30
N ARG A 94 2.25 -10.52 -4.54
CA ARG A 94 2.89 -11.84 -4.73
C ARG A 94 2.51 -12.48 -6.05
N GLU A 95 1.28 -12.26 -6.52
CA GLU A 95 0.81 -12.77 -7.81
C GLU A 95 1.42 -11.99 -8.98
N SER A 96 1.51 -10.66 -8.86
CA SER A 96 2.09 -9.77 -9.87
C SER A 96 2.87 -8.61 -9.23
N PRO A 97 4.21 -8.73 -9.10
CA PRO A 97 5.07 -7.71 -8.48
C PRO A 97 5.46 -6.63 -9.50
N ASP A 98 4.49 -6.14 -10.27
CA ASP A 98 4.65 -5.05 -11.20
C ASP A 98 3.71 -3.90 -10.82
N PRO A 99 4.24 -2.71 -10.46
CA PRO A 99 3.42 -1.59 -10.04
C PRO A 99 2.47 -1.10 -11.13
N GLN A 100 2.76 -1.32 -12.42
CA GLN A 100 1.92 -0.82 -13.51
C GLN A 100 0.48 -1.37 -13.46
N TYR A 101 0.27 -2.59 -12.95
CA TYR A 101 -1.06 -3.18 -12.83
C TYR A 101 -1.93 -2.53 -11.74
N TRP A 102 -1.30 -1.89 -10.76
CA TRP A 102 -1.95 -1.38 -9.56
C TRP A 102 -1.79 0.15 -9.42
N ALA A 103 -1.03 0.76 -10.33
CA ALA A 103 -0.74 2.17 -10.32
C ALA A 103 -1.93 2.99 -10.80
N ARG A 104 -2.13 4.13 -10.15
CA ARG A 104 -2.92 5.25 -10.67
C ARG A 104 -1.97 6.39 -10.95
N TYR A 105 -2.04 6.91 -12.17
CA TYR A 105 -1.18 7.99 -12.65
C TYR A 105 -1.92 9.32 -12.58
N TYR A 106 -1.22 10.38 -12.18
CA TYR A 106 -1.78 11.73 -12.18
C TYR A 106 -1.51 12.38 -13.55
N GLU A 107 -2.56 12.48 -14.37
CA GLU A 107 -2.47 12.94 -15.77
C GLU A 107 -1.93 14.37 -15.92
N THR A 108 -2.14 15.22 -14.91
CA THR A 108 -1.67 16.62 -14.91
C THR A 108 -0.22 16.78 -14.44
N ALA A 109 0.38 15.74 -13.86
CA ALA A 109 1.74 15.80 -13.32
C ALA A 109 2.82 16.23 -14.33
N PRO A 110 2.86 15.78 -15.60
CA PRO A 110 3.88 16.22 -16.56
C PRO A 110 3.85 17.74 -16.78
N MET A 111 2.65 18.30 -16.93
CA MET A 111 2.47 19.74 -17.10
C MET A 111 2.96 20.53 -15.88
N LEU A 112 2.62 20.06 -14.68
CA LEU A 112 3.00 20.72 -13.42
C LEU A 112 4.50 20.59 -13.10
N LEU A 113 5.14 19.52 -13.59
CA LEU A 113 6.58 19.30 -13.48
C LEU A 113 7.37 19.89 -14.65
N ASN A 114 6.71 20.60 -15.57
CA ASN A 114 7.34 21.29 -16.69
C ASN A 114 8.16 20.33 -17.60
N PHE A 115 7.54 19.20 -17.97
CA PHE A 115 8.01 18.30 -19.02
C PHE A 115 7.58 18.75 -20.41
#